data_AF-A0A8S8XL98-F1
#
_entry.id   AF-A0A8S8XL98-F1
#
_cell.length_a   1.000
_cell.length_b   1.000
_cell.length_c   1.000
_cell.angle_alpha   90.00
_cell.angle_beta   90.00
_cell.angle_gamma   90.00
#
_symmetry.space_group_name_H-M   'P 1'
#
loop_
_entity.id
_entity.type
_entity.pdbx_description
1 polymer ?
#
loop_
_entity_poly.entity_id
_entity_poly.type
_entity_poly.pdbx_seq_one_letter_code
_entity_poly.pdbx_strand_id
1 'polypeptide(L)'
;MNDGLFTSTMSEGPLLDEFMRHLQASLDEAMDIEDKIERHERILQLEIAIQEAIIFKNRYKELVSHGIDPLVLVAQKEGQEAPPPATKSQALTLGGSNCEKCGAALDPDLDFCPACGKVVK
;
A
#
# COMPACT_ATOMS: atom_id res chain seq x y z
N MET A 1 -38.70 -8.80 4.01
CA MET A 1 -38.42 -9.04 2.59
C MET A 1 -38.47 -7.71 1.88
N ASN A 2 -37.31 -7.16 1.56
CA ASN A 2 -37.18 -6.12 0.56
C ASN A 2 -35.74 -6.21 0.03
N ASP A 3 -35.55 -7.12 -0.92
CA ASP A 3 -34.33 -7.24 -1.72
C ASP A 3 -34.26 -6.04 -2.66
N GLY A 4 -33.67 -4.96 -2.14
CA GLY A 4 -33.34 -3.76 -2.89
C GLY A 4 -32.07 -3.98 -3.69
N LEU A 5 -32.25 -4.54 -4.88
CA LEU A 5 -31.37 -4.58 -6.05
C LEU A 5 -30.23 -3.52 -6.02
N PHE A 6 -29.06 -3.88 -5.46
CA PHE A 6 -27.83 -3.15 -5.73
C PHE A 6 -27.40 -3.53 -7.16
N THR A 7 -27.84 -2.75 -8.13
CA THR A 7 -27.38 -2.86 -9.51
C THR A 7 -25.88 -2.60 -9.50
N SER A 8 -25.07 -3.66 -9.65
CA SER A 8 -23.65 -3.55 -9.95
C SER A 8 -23.50 -2.76 -11.25
N THR A 9 -23.27 -1.46 -11.14
CA THR A 9 -22.56 -0.71 -12.18
C THR A 9 -21.18 -1.35 -12.27
N MET A 10 -21.03 -2.34 -13.16
CA MET A 10 -19.71 -2.80 -13.60
C MET A 10 -19.00 -1.56 -14.13
N SER A 11 -18.03 -1.08 -13.38
CA SER A 11 -17.05 -0.09 -13.83
C SER A 11 -16.62 -0.44 -15.25
N GLU A 12 -16.78 0.49 -16.18
CA GLU A 12 -16.37 0.31 -17.58
C GLU A 12 -14.84 0.17 -17.72
N GLY A 13 -14.08 0.39 -16.63
CA GLY A 13 -12.63 0.28 -16.57
C GLY A 13 -12.10 -0.87 -15.70
N PRO A 14 -10.82 -1.22 -15.87
CA PRO A 14 -10.17 -2.33 -15.17
C PRO A 14 -10.16 -2.11 -13.66
N LEU A 15 -10.20 -3.21 -12.91
CA LEU A 15 -10.07 -3.18 -11.46
C LEU A 15 -8.63 -2.84 -11.03
N LEU A 16 -8.45 -2.34 -9.81
CA LEU A 16 -7.13 -2.00 -9.27
C LEU A 16 -6.14 -3.17 -9.35
N ASP A 17 -6.61 -4.40 -9.13
CA ASP A 17 -5.78 -5.60 -9.20
C ASP A 17 -5.31 -5.92 -10.63
N GLU A 18 -6.16 -5.66 -11.62
CA GLU A 18 -5.81 -5.82 -13.04
C GLU A 18 -4.80 -4.76 -13.47
N PHE A 19 -4.95 -3.52 -12.99
CA PHE A 19 -3.99 -2.44 -13.20
C PHE A 19 -2.62 -2.76 -12.59
N MET A 20 -2.56 -3.21 -11.33
CA MET A 20 -1.29 -3.60 -10.69
C MET A 20 -0.61 -4.76 -11.45
N ARG A 21 -1.39 -5.75 -11.91
CA ARG A 21 -0.85 -6.86 -12.70
C ARG A 21 -0.26 -6.39 -14.03
N HIS A 22 -0.92 -5.43 -14.69
CA HIS A 22 -0.40 -4.81 -15.91
C HIS A 22 0.91 -4.06 -15.65
N LEU A 23 0.99 -3.26 -14.58
CA LEU A 23 2.23 -2.55 -14.23
C LEU A 23 3.39 -3.50 -13.96
N GLN A 24 3.14 -4.64 -13.32
CA GLN A 24 4.16 -5.67 -13.09
C GLN A 24 4.65 -6.30 -14.40
N ALA A 25 3.75 -6.61 -15.34
CA ALA A 25 4.15 -7.10 -16.66
C ALA A 25 4.96 -6.04 -17.45
N SER A 26 4.55 -4.76 -17.38
CA SER A 26 5.29 -3.67 -18.00
C SER A 26 6.67 -3.43 -17.37
N LEU A 27 6.85 -3.79 -16.09
CA LEU A 27 8.16 -3.72 -15.41
C LEU A 27 9.11 -4.76 -15.98
N ASP A 28 8.63 -6.00 -16.21
CA ASP A 28 9.39 -7.06 -16.85
C ASP A 28 9.77 -6.66 -18.28
N GLU A 29 8.83 -6.12 -19.07
CA GLU A 29 9.09 -5.61 -20.42
C GLU A 29 10.11 -4.47 -20.44
N ALA A 30 10.08 -3.59 -19.43
CA ALA A 30 11.01 -2.47 -19.35
C ALA A 30 12.46 -2.92 -19.16
N MET A 31 12.70 -4.13 -18.62
CA MET A 31 14.05 -4.67 -18.46
C MET A 31 14.78 -4.87 -19.81
N ASP A 32 14.02 -5.07 -20.89
CA ASP A 32 14.55 -5.33 -22.24
C ASP A 32 14.88 -4.04 -23.02
N ILE A 33 14.63 -2.85 -22.46
CA ILE A 33 14.99 -1.57 -23.09
C ILE A 33 16.52 -1.46 -23.22
N GLU A 34 17.01 -1.19 -24.43
CA GLU A 34 18.46 -1.14 -24.73
C GLU A 34 19.17 0.05 -24.07
N ASP A 35 18.58 1.25 -24.16
CA ASP A 35 19.13 2.46 -23.54
C ASP A 35 19.00 2.37 -22.01
N LYS A 36 20.13 2.46 -21.32
CA LYS A 36 20.20 2.31 -19.86
C LYS A 36 19.50 3.44 -19.12
N ILE A 37 19.52 4.65 -19.65
CA ILE A 37 18.89 5.82 -19.02
C ILE A 37 17.38 5.68 -19.18
N GLU A 38 16.91 5.45 -20.41
CA GLU A 38 15.48 5.23 -20.69
C GLU A 38 14.91 4.06 -19.87
N ARG A 39 15.65 2.94 -19.82
CA ARG A 39 15.28 1.78 -19.02
C ARG A 39 15.13 2.15 -17.54
N HIS A 40 16.11 2.85 -16.98
CA HIS A 40 16.10 3.21 -15.58
C HIS A 40 14.94 4.16 -15.25
N GLU A 41 14.71 5.17 -16.08
CA GLU A 41 13.59 6.10 -15.92
C GLU A 41 12.24 5.38 -16.01
N ARG A 42 12.09 4.46 -16.97
CA ARG A 42 10.86 3.70 -17.15
C ARG A 42 10.58 2.77 -15.97
N ILE A 43 11.61 2.03 -15.50
CA ILE A 43 11.53 1.18 -14.32
C ILE A 43 11.11 2.00 -13.09
N LEU A 44 11.77 3.14 -12.85
CA LEU A 44 11.47 4.01 -11.72
C LEU A 44 10.01 4.47 -11.74
N GLN A 45 9.49 4.89 -12.89
CA GLN A 45 8.08 5.30 -13.02
C GLN A 45 7.11 4.17 -12.68
N LEU A 46 7.39 2.96 -13.15
CA LEU A 46 6.56 1.77 -12.90
C LEU A 46 6.60 1.38 -11.42
N GLU A 47 7.77 1.37 -10.80
CA GLU A 47 7.94 1.07 -9.38
C GLU A 47 7.20 2.07 -8.49
N ILE A 48 7.27 3.36 -8.81
CA ILE A 48 6.52 4.41 -8.11
C ILE A 48 5.01 4.14 -8.24
N ALA A 49 4.51 3.88 -9.45
CA ALA A 49 3.09 3.63 -9.68
C ALA A 49 2.59 2.39 -8.91
N ILE A 50 3.37 1.30 -8.90
CA ILE A 50 3.05 0.08 -8.14
C ILE A 50 2.99 0.38 -6.64
N GLN A 51 3.97 1.10 -6.10
CA GLN A 51 4.00 1.46 -4.68
C GLN A 51 2.78 2.30 -4.28
N GLU A 52 2.43 3.33 -5.05
CA GLU A 52 1.28 4.19 -4.76
C GLU A 52 -0.05 3.40 -4.85
N ALA A 53 -0.17 2.46 -5.81
CA ALA A 53 -1.34 1.58 -5.89
C ALA A 53 -1.49 0.68 -4.66
N ILE A 54 -0.38 0.12 -4.15
CA ILE A 54 -0.38 -0.69 -2.92
C ILE A 54 -0.76 0.16 -1.70
N ILE A 55 -0.17 1.36 -1.57
CA ILE A 55 -0.48 2.30 -0.48
C ILE A 55 -1.97 2.62 -0.48
N PHE A 56 -2.53 2.97 -1.63
CA PHE A 56 -3.95 3.23 -1.79
C PHE A 56 -4.80 2.01 -1.40
N LYS A 57 -4.48 0.83 -1.93
CA LYS A 57 -5.22 -0.41 -1.64
C LYS A 57 -5.24 -0.73 -0.14
N ASN A 58 -4.11 -0.60 0.53
CA ASN A 58 -3.99 -0.87 1.97
C ASN A 58 -4.75 0.17 2.79
N ARG A 59 -4.58 1.46 2.47
CA ARG A 59 -5.27 2.54 3.17
C ARG A 59 -6.79 2.46 3.01
N TYR A 60 -7.26 2.12 1.81
CA TYR A 60 -8.66 1.90 1.53
C TYR A 60 -9.23 0.79 2.43
N LYS A 61 -8.55 -0.36 2.49
CA LYS A 61 -8.97 -1.50 3.32
C LYS A 61 -9.01 -1.16 4.81
N GLU A 62 -8.00 -0.46 5.30
CA GLU A 62 -7.92 0.00 6.70
C GLU A 62 -9.09 0.93 7.05
N LEU A 63 -9.36 1.93 6.23
CA LEU A 63 -10.46 2.87 6.48
C LEU A 63 -11.83 2.17 6.46
N VAL A 64 -12.04 1.26 5.49
CA VAL A 64 -13.27 0.46 5.41
C VAL A 64 -13.44 -0.44 6.63
N SER A 65 -12.39 -1.05 7.16
CA SER A 65 -12.50 -1.89 8.37
C SER A 65 -12.86 -1.07 9.62
N HIS A 66 -12.58 0.23 9.62
CA HIS A 66 -12.98 1.19 10.65
C HIS A 66 -14.36 1.83 10.37
N GLY A 67 -15.07 1.42 9.31
CA GLY A 67 -16.36 1.98 8.92
C GLY A 67 -16.29 3.40 8.35
N ILE A 68 -15.10 3.85 7.92
CA ILE A 68 -14.87 5.14 7.28
C ILE A 68 -14.92 4.92 5.77
N ASP A 69 -15.76 5.66 5.06
CA ASP A 69 -15.79 5.65 3.59
C ASP A 69 -14.58 6.43 3.03
N PRO A 70 -13.60 5.76 2.40
CA PRO A 70 -12.35 6.40 1.94
C PRO A 70 -12.54 7.31 0.72
N LEU A 71 -13.68 7.21 0.03
CA LEU A 71 -13.94 7.94 -1.22
C LEU A 71 -14.80 9.19 -1.02
N VAL A 72 -15.15 9.51 0.23
CA VAL A 72 -15.79 10.79 0.56
C VAL A 72 -14.77 11.91 0.42
N LEU A 73 -14.76 12.56 -0.74
CA LEU A 73 -13.76 13.58 -1.08
C LEU A 73 -13.88 14.88 -0.26
N VAL A 74 -15.02 15.16 0.40
CA VAL A 74 -15.22 16.18 1.45
C VAL A 74 -16.61 15.92 2.09
N ALA A 75 -16.83 15.97 3.41
CA ALA A 75 -16.82 17.17 4.22
C ALA A 75 -16.25 16.85 5.62
N GLN A 76 -15.13 17.49 5.97
CA GLN A 76 -14.71 17.59 7.36
C GLN A 76 -15.86 18.24 8.15
N LYS A 77 -16.58 17.48 8.97
CA LYS A 77 -17.40 18.09 10.01
C LYS A 77 -16.43 18.80 10.95
N GLU A 78 -16.66 20.10 11.19
CA GLU A 78 -15.88 20.90 12.12
C GLU A 78 -15.67 20.13 13.43
N GLY A 79 -14.42 19.80 13.76
CA GLY A 79 -14.05 19.11 15.00
C GLY A 79 -13.66 17.63 14.90
N GLN A 80 -13.63 17.01 13.71
CA GLN A 80 -13.01 15.68 13.54
C GLN A 80 -11.55 15.82 13.10
N GLU A 81 -10.61 15.35 13.94
CA GLU A 81 -9.21 15.19 13.56
C GLU A 81 -9.14 14.27 12.33
N ALA A 82 -8.62 14.79 11.21
CA ALA A 82 -8.36 13.98 10.04
C ALA A 82 -7.40 12.86 10.44
N PRO A 83 -7.66 11.60 10.03
CA PRO A 83 -6.71 10.54 10.33
C PRO A 83 -5.38 10.88 9.67
N PRO A 84 -4.24 10.60 10.33
CA PRO A 84 -2.94 11.05 9.87
C PRO A 84 -2.71 10.62 8.42
N PRO A 85 -2.06 11.47 7.61
CA PRO A 85 -1.77 11.13 6.22
C PRO A 85 -0.93 9.84 6.20
N ALA A 86 -1.32 8.89 5.36
CA ALA A 86 -0.57 7.66 5.17
C ALA A 86 0.80 8.00 4.58
N THR A 87 1.79 8.19 5.45
CA THR A 87 3.17 8.41 5.06
C THR A 87 3.86 7.06 4.88
N LYS A 88 4.78 6.96 3.92
CA LYS A 88 5.51 5.71 3.59
C LYS A 88 6.11 5.02 4.83
N SER A 89 6.54 5.79 5.82
CA SER A 89 7.09 5.32 7.09
C SER A 89 6.04 4.77 8.07
N GLN A 90 4.83 5.31 8.11
CA GLN A 90 3.79 4.88 9.05
C GLN A 90 3.15 3.54 8.67
N ALA A 91 3.06 3.25 7.37
CA ALA A 91 2.57 1.95 6.87
C ALA A 91 3.51 0.77 7.25
N LEU A 92 4.80 1.02 7.44
CA LEU A 92 5.79 0.00 7.80
C LEU A 92 5.92 -0.24 9.32
N THR A 93 5.34 0.61 10.16
CA THR A 93 5.58 0.60 11.62
C THR A 93 4.42 -0.01 12.43
N LEU A 94 3.31 -0.34 11.78
CA LEU A 94 2.12 -0.89 12.44
C LEU A 94 2.28 -2.40 12.70
N GLY A 95 2.98 -2.79 13.77
CA GLY A 95 2.83 -4.13 14.35
C GLY A 95 4.05 -4.78 15.02
N GLY A 96 5.23 -4.17 14.99
CA GLY A 96 6.46 -4.80 15.52
C GLY A 96 6.85 -4.30 16.91
N SER A 97 7.24 -5.21 17.80
CA SER A 97 7.96 -4.85 19.05
C SER A 97 9.37 -4.34 18.73
N ASN A 98 9.98 -3.51 19.57
CA ASN A 98 11.35 -3.02 19.32
C ASN A 98 12.40 -3.95 19.95
N CYS A 99 13.53 -4.14 19.27
CA CYS A 99 14.64 -4.92 19.77
C CYS A 99 15.28 -4.25 20.99
N GLU A 100 15.33 -4.95 22.12
CA GLU A 100 15.93 -4.42 23.36
C GLU A 100 17.43 -4.12 23.26
N LYS A 101 18.14 -4.65 22.25
CA LYS A 101 19.59 -4.45 22.08
C LYS A 101 19.92 -3.22 21.22
N CYS A 102 19.16 -2.98 20.15
CA CYS A 102 19.48 -1.92 19.19
C CYS A 102 18.33 -0.95 18.90
N GLY A 103 17.14 -1.18 19.46
CA GLY A 103 15.97 -0.32 19.30
C GLY A 103 15.24 -0.45 17.96
N ALA A 104 15.78 -1.21 17.00
CA ALA A 104 15.15 -1.43 15.70
C ALA A 104 13.81 -2.17 15.84
N ALA A 105 12.84 -1.87 14.97
CA ALA A 105 11.59 -2.60 14.90
C ALA A 105 11.86 -4.08 14.54
N LEU A 106 11.25 -4.99 15.29
CA LEU A 106 11.28 -6.41 15.04
C LEU A 106 10.13 -6.78 14.12
N ASP A 107 10.44 -7.69 13.20
CA ASP A 107 9.44 -8.38 12.40
C ASP A 107 8.83 -9.50 13.25
N PRO A 108 7.49 -9.58 13.39
CA PRO A 108 6.84 -10.62 14.19
C PRO A 108 7.03 -12.04 13.62
N ASP A 109 7.41 -12.19 12.35
CA ASP A 109 7.64 -13.49 11.71
C ASP A 109 9.09 -13.98 11.86
N LEU A 110 9.96 -13.21 12.53
CA LEU A 110 11.38 -13.55 12.74
C LEU A 110 11.73 -13.73 14.21
N ASP A 111 12.33 -14.88 14.55
CA ASP A 111 12.85 -15.17 15.90
C ASP A 111 14.17 -14.45 16.22
N PHE A 112 14.61 -13.51 15.38
CA PHE A 112 15.83 -12.73 15.58
C PHE A 112 15.73 -11.33 15.00
N CYS A 113 16.49 -10.40 15.57
CA CYS A 113 16.56 -9.03 15.10
C CYS A 113 17.36 -8.93 13.78
N PRO A 114 16.75 -8.53 12.65
CA PRO A 114 17.44 -8.44 11.36
C PRO A 114 18.52 -7.35 11.34
N ALA A 115 18.43 -6.35 12.21
CA ALA A 115 19.39 -5.24 12.26
C ALA A 115 20.67 -5.55 13.07
N CYS A 116 20.62 -6.45 14.05
CA CYS A 116 21.77 -6.69 14.96
C CYS A 116 22.03 -8.15 15.32
N GLY A 117 21.21 -9.08 14.81
CA GLY A 117 21.36 -10.52 15.02
C GLY A 117 21.04 -11.02 16.43
N LYS A 118 20.48 -10.19 17.33
CA LYS A 118 20.02 -10.70 18.65
C LYS A 118 18.79 -11.57 18.45
N VAL A 119 18.85 -12.81 18.89
CA VAL A 119 17.71 -13.74 18.94
C VAL A 119 16.70 -13.21 19.97
N VAL A 120 15.43 -13.10 19.57
CA VAL A 120 14.32 -12.73 20.44
C VAL A 120 13.75 -14.03 21.00
N LYS A 121 13.78 -14.20 22.32
CA LYS A 121 13.27 -15.38 23.04
C LYS A 121 12.00 -15.04 23.77
#